data_AF-A0A2V8RFV5-F1
#
_entry.id   AF-A0A2V8RFV5-F1
#
_cell.length_a   1.000
_cell.length_b   1.000
_cell.length_c   1.000
_cell.angle_alpha   90.00
_cell.angle_beta   90.00
_cell.angle_gamma   90.00
#
_symmetry.space_group_name_H-M   'P 1'
#
loop_
_entity.id
_entity.type
_entity.pdbx_description
1 polymer ?
#
loop_
_entity_poly.entity_id
_entity_poly.type
_entity_poly.pdbx_seq_one_letter_code
_entity_poly.pdbx_strand_id
1 'polypeptide(L)'
;DPGTFWKSNPYLDEHFTGEKNLASPQWLMIDLGEPTPIDAIRILWAQPFATNYSIEFGEFVGEEDLSQRLPTEWHTFPQGNIVKGTGGNALIKLASEPVAVKYVRIRLNGSSGTGPKSKDTRDRLGYAIREIYLGTLDSRGRLHDVIDHGTGRSKQTDIYVSSTDPWHREIDRDPETEQPGFDFIFKTGLTNGLPMLVPVPVLFDTPENAAAEIRYLQARGYPFERIEMGEEPDGQFINPEHYGALYLQFEKAIHKINPALALGGPSLQDIEQSQVLGRIEFGKAGWMGRFLAYLKRHGQLDKFRFFSFEWYPFPDDCRPEQLAEGTQMLTDALNELQQGGLTHDIPWLITEDGYSAFGARAEVDLDGALLNADSVGRFLTMGGEAAYLYGYEASEIIKEQECSSGNNMLFFRDDRGHIIKPTATYWGTRLLTQEWVQPGNQPHEIYPAVSDVLNGNRDQMITAYADHRPDDGLWSLLLINRDPDRAFQTSVIFKNMASGSLASFDGPLDFYQYSAQQYLLGGPPNNPYPVRSDPLGAKYL
;
A
#
# COMPACT_ATOMS: atom_id res chain seq x y z
N ASP A 1 -3.07 -20.93 -22.67
CA ASP A 1 -2.31 -22.16 -23.03
C ASP A 1 -2.85 -23.29 -22.17
N PRO A 2 -3.53 -24.29 -22.75
CA PRO A 2 -4.12 -25.39 -21.99
C PRO A 2 -3.09 -26.36 -21.38
N GLY A 3 -1.79 -26.18 -21.68
CA GLY A 3 -0.69 -26.93 -21.05
C GLY A 3 -0.31 -26.43 -19.66
N THR A 4 -0.67 -25.20 -19.30
CA THR A 4 -0.42 -24.59 -17.98
C THR A 4 -1.73 -24.44 -17.20
N PHE A 5 -1.67 -23.78 -16.03
CA PHE A 5 -2.83 -23.42 -15.24
C PHE A 5 -2.51 -22.29 -14.27
N TRP A 6 -3.52 -21.46 -13.99
CA TRP A 6 -3.57 -20.68 -12.77
C TRP A 6 -4.04 -21.58 -11.63
N LYS A 7 -3.53 -21.33 -10.42
CA LYS A 7 -3.99 -21.94 -9.18
C LYS A 7 -4.18 -20.88 -8.10
N SER A 8 -5.25 -21.03 -7.34
CA SER A 8 -5.60 -20.15 -6.23
C SER A 8 -4.74 -20.45 -4.99
N ASN A 9 -4.67 -19.52 -4.03
CA ASN A 9 -3.79 -19.69 -2.88
C ASN A 9 -4.24 -20.89 -2.01
N PRO A 10 -3.42 -21.96 -1.86
CA PRO A 10 -3.80 -23.15 -1.12
C PRO A 10 -3.92 -22.92 0.39
N TYR A 11 -3.28 -21.87 0.93
CA TYR A 11 -3.34 -21.51 2.35
C TYR A 11 -4.70 -20.90 2.76
N LEU A 12 -5.55 -20.55 1.78
CA LEU A 12 -6.93 -20.12 2.01
C LEU A 12 -7.94 -21.27 2.05
N ASP A 13 -7.50 -22.51 1.86
CA ASP A 13 -8.37 -23.69 1.95
C ASP A 13 -8.73 -24.04 3.40
N GLU A 14 -9.90 -24.66 3.61
CA GLU A 14 -10.41 -25.12 4.90
C GLU A 14 -9.40 -25.96 5.69
N HIS A 15 -8.48 -26.64 5.00
CA HIS A 15 -7.39 -27.36 5.63
C HIS A 15 -6.52 -26.49 6.55
N PHE A 16 -6.20 -25.26 6.11
CA PHE A 16 -5.32 -24.34 6.83
C PHE A 16 -6.10 -23.34 7.68
N THR A 17 -7.20 -22.81 7.16
CA THR A 17 -8.00 -21.78 7.84
C THR A 17 -8.88 -22.38 8.94
N GLY A 18 -9.25 -23.67 8.82
CA GLY A 18 -10.25 -24.31 9.67
C GLY A 18 -11.68 -23.84 9.40
N GLU A 19 -11.88 -22.95 8.41
CA GLU A 19 -13.17 -22.42 8.01
C GLU A 19 -13.63 -23.05 6.70
N LYS A 20 -14.93 -23.26 6.54
CA LYS A 20 -15.47 -23.80 5.28
C LYS A 20 -15.15 -22.85 4.12
N ASN A 21 -14.68 -23.40 2.99
CA ASN A 21 -14.41 -22.62 1.76
C ASN A 21 -15.62 -21.76 1.32
N LEU A 22 -16.85 -22.20 1.61
CA LEU A 22 -18.07 -21.44 1.31
C LEU A 22 -18.22 -20.14 2.14
N ALA A 23 -17.62 -20.08 3.34
CA ALA A 23 -17.74 -18.95 4.25
C ALA A 23 -16.99 -17.71 3.74
N SER A 24 -15.84 -17.92 3.08
CA SER A 24 -15.10 -16.87 2.38
C SER A 24 -14.55 -17.44 1.07
N PRO A 25 -15.34 -17.44 0.00
CA PRO A 25 -14.97 -18.08 -1.25
C PRO A 25 -13.96 -17.25 -2.03
N GLN A 26 -13.04 -17.96 -2.67
CA GLN A 26 -12.13 -17.38 -3.64
C GLN A 26 -12.88 -17.17 -4.97
N TRP A 27 -12.38 -16.29 -5.82
CA TRP A 27 -13.03 -15.97 -7.08
C TRP A 27 -12.03 -15.58 -8.16
N LEU A 28 -12.52 -15.60 -9.40
CA LEU A 28 -11.89 -14.96 -10.54
C LEU A 28 -12.94 -14.18 -11.32
N MET A 29 -12.55 -13.07 -11.93
CA MET A 29 -13.42 -12.17 -12.66
C MET A 29 -12.80 -11.87 -14.03
N ILE A 30 -13.63 -11.94 -15.06
CA ILE A 30 -13.32 -11.62 -16.45
C ILE A 30 -13.88 -10.23 -16.71
N ASP A 31 -13.05 -9.33 -17.25
CA ASP A 31 -13.47 -8.04 -17.79
C ASP A 31 -13.49 -8.10 -19.33
N LEU A 32 -14.69 -7.98 -19.91
CA LEU A 32 -14.88 -7.99 -21.36
C LEU A 32 -14.62 -6.63 -22.02
N GLY A 33 -14.33 -5.58 -21.23
CA GLY A 33 -14.11 -4.21 -21.70
C GLY A 33 -15.41 -3.47 -22.06
N GLU A 34 -16.37 -4.16 -22.65
CA GLU A 34 -17.69 -3.64 -23.03
C GLU A 34 -18.82 -4.65 -22.81
N PRO A 35 -20.08 -4.18 -22.68
CA PRO A 35 -21.23 -5.08 -22.58
C PRO A 35 -21.36 -6.01 -23.78
N THR A 36 -21.20 -7.31 -23.52
CA THR A 36 -21.15 -8.36 -24.54
C THR A 36 -22.23 -9.42 -24.25
N PRO A 37 -22.96 -9.93 -25.26
CA PRO A 37 -23.99 -10.95 -25.05
C PRO A 37 -23.37 -12.30 -24.66
N ILE A 38 -23.67 -12.78 -23.46
CA ILE A 38 -23.16 -14.04 -22.90
C ILE A 38 -24.32 -14.98 -22.54
N ASP A 39 -24.23 -16.23 -22.97
CA ASP A 39 -25.14 -17.30 -22.53
C ASP A 39 -24.45 -18.62 -22.19
N ALA A 40 -23.13 -18.69 -22.29
CA ALA A 40 -22.37 -19.89 -22.01
C ALA A 40 -20.92 -19.62 -21.62
N ILE A 41 -20.38 -20.53 -20.83
CA ILE A 41 -18.97 -20.56 -20.43
C ILE A 41 -18.42 -21.97 -20.62
N ARG A 42 -17.16 -22.09 -21.04
CA ARG A 42 -16.40 -23.33 -20.99
C ARG A 42 -15.21 -23.16 -20.07
N ILE A 43 -15.07 -24.03 -19.09
CA ILE A 43 -13.96 -24.02 -18.15
C ILE A 43 -13.15 -25.30 -18.34
N LEU A 44 -11.87 -25.14 -18.67
CA LEU A 44 -10.90 -26.24 -18.64
C LEU A 44 -10.28 -26.30 -17.26
N TRP A 45 -10.80 -27.16 -16.40
CA TRP A 45 -10.31 -27.32 -15.04
C TRP A 45 -8.97 -28.07 -15.00
N ALA A 46 -8.08 -27.61 -14.14
CA ALA A 46 -6.96 -28.41 -13.63
C ALA A 46 -7.37 -29.10 -12.32
N GLN A 47 -6.40 -29.66 -11.59
CA GLN A 47 -6.65 -30.23 -10.26
C GLN A 47 -5.92 -29.39 -9.21
N PRO A 48 -6.56 -29.04 -8.08
CA PRO A 48 -7.98 -29.28 -7.75
C PRO A 48 -8.95 -28.40 -8.56
N PHE A 49 -10.22 -28.81 -8.66
CA PHE A 49 -11.27 -28.07 -9.37
C PHE A 49 -12.44 -27.76 -8.44
N ALA A 50 -13.30 -26.80 -8.82
CA ALA A 50 -14.48 -26.48 -8.03
C ALA A 50 -15.59 -27.54 -8.21
N THR A 51 -16.08 -28.08 -7.09
CA THR A 51 -17.24 -28.98 -7.03
C THR A 51 -18.54 -28.23 -6.73
N ASN A 52 -18.44 -27.05 -6.12
CA ASN A 52 -19.52 -26.11 -5.92
C ASN A 52 -19.02 -24.72 -6.34
N TYR A 53 -19.70 -24.07 -7.27
CA TYR A 53 -19.35 -22.74 -7.74
C TYR A 53 -20.55 -22.06 -8.40
N SER A 54 -20.52 -20.73 -8.43
CA SER A 54 -21.48 -19.92 -9.17
C SER A 54 -20.77 -19.13 -10.27
N ILE A 55 -21.45 -19.00 -11.41
CA ILE A 55 -21.12 -18.08 -12.48
C ILE A 55 -22.06 -16.89 -12.35
N GLU A 56 -21.48 -15.72 -12.18
CA GLU A 56 -22.15 -14.48 -11.83
C GLU A 56 -21.76 -13.39 -12.82
N PHE A 57 -22.60 -12.39 -12.99
CA PHE A 57 -22.26 -11.15 -13.67
C PHE A 57 -22.37 -9.98 -12.70
N GLY A 58 -21.49 -9.00 -12.88
CA GLY A 58 -21.32 -7.88 -11.99
C GLY A 58 -21.67 -6.55 -12.64
N GLU A 59 -22.24 -5.64 -11.85
CA GLU A 59 -22.53 -4.26 -12.25
C GLU A 59 -22.04 -3.27 -11.18
N PHE A 60 -21.61 -2.10 -11.63
CA PHE A 60 -21.26 -0.99 -10.76
C PHE A 60 -22.53 -0.21 -10.42
N VAL A 61 -22.78 -0.02 -9.13
CA VAL A 61 -23.68 1.04 -8.68
C VAL A 61 -22.85 2.32 -8.59
N GLY A 62 -23.22 3.34 -9.37
CA GLY A 62 -22.47 4.60 -9.48
C GLY A 62 -21.39 4.58 -10.56
N GLU A 63 -20.35 5.41 -10.38
CA GLU A 63 -19.23 5.53 -11.33
C GLU A 63 -18.42 4.24 -11.42
N GLU A 64 -18.12 3.81 -12.64
CA GLU A 64 -17.30 2.64 -12.90
C GLU A 64 -15.82 3.00 -12.80
N ASP A 65 -15.16 2.52 -11.74
CA ASP A 65 -13.72 2.68 -11.54
C ASP A 65 -13.10 1.37 -11.05
N LEU A 66 -12.75 0.51 -12.00
CA LEU A 66 -12.12 -0.78 -11.70
C LEU A 66 -10.69 -0.61 -11.17
N SER A 67 -10.05 0.56 -11.30
CA SER A 67 -8.73 0.78 -10.70
C SER A 67 -8.79 0.90 -9.18
N GLN A 68 -9.97 1.15 -8.62
CA GLN A 68 -10.18 1.41 -7.19
C GLN A 68 -11.12 0.40 -6.53
N ARG A 69 -12.03 -0.23 -7.28
CA ARG A 69 -13.01 -1.17 -6.70
C ARG A 69 -13.55 -2.18 -7.69
N LEU A 70 -13.98 -3.32 -7.15
CA LEU A 70 -14.74 -4.32 -7.91
C LEU A 70 -16.20 -3.86 -8.16
N PRO A 71 -16.91 -4.48 -9.10
CA PRO A 71 -18.37 -4.37 -9.19
C PRO A 71 -19.03 -4.64 -7.84
N THR A 72 -20.02 -3.82 -7.48
CA THR A 72 -20.69 -3.83 -6.16
C THR A 72 -21.90 -4.75 -6.13
N GLU A 73 -22.59 -4.91 -7.25
CA GLU A 73 -23.73 -5.81 -7.36
C GLU A 73 -23.37 -7.02 -8.20
N TRP A 74 -23.75 -8.20 -7.71
CA TRP A 74 -23.47 -9.48 -8.34
C TRP A 74 -24.72 -10.33 -8.44
N HIS A 75 -25.00 -10.82 -9.65
CA HIS A 75 -26.15 -11.66 -9.94
C HIS A 75 -25.69 -12.99 -10.51
N THR A 76 -26.19 -14.10 -9.94
CA THR A 76 -25.96 -15.42 -10.53
C THR A 76 -26.74 -15.55 -11.82
N PHE A 77 -26.09 -16.03 -12.88
CA PHE A 77 -26.80 -16.38 -14.11
C PHE A 77 -27.93 -17.41 -13.83
N PRO A 78 -29.03 -17.42 -14.60
CA PRO A 78 -30.17 -18.32 -14.33
C PRO A 78 -29.80 -19.81 -14.19
N GLN A 79 -28.79 -20.27 -14.93
CA GLN A 79 -28.24 -21.63 -14.87
C GLN A 79 -26.78 -21.63 -14.39
N GLY A 80 -26.36 -20.53 -13.76
CA GLY A 80 -24.99 -20.30 -13.30
C GLY A 80 -24.65 -20.94 -11.95
N ASN A 81 -25.59 -21.57 -11.25
CA ASN A 81 -25.30 -22.26 -9.99
C ASN A 81 -24.95 -23.75 -10.24
N ILE A 82 -23.69 -24.13 -10.03
CA ILE A 82 -23.20 -25.49 -10.28
C ILE A 82 -22.96 -26.20 -8.96
N VAL A 83 -23.73 -27.27 -8.76
CA VAL A 83 -23.58 -28.18 -7.63
C VAL A 83 -23.08 -29.53 -8.14
N LYS A 84 -22.05 -30.10 -7.51
CA LYS A 84 -21.37 -31.34 -7.92
C LYS A 84 -20.64 -31.24 -9.27
N GLY A 85 -19.90 -30.16 -9.48
CA GLY A 85 -18.95 -30.05 -10.58
C GLY A 85 -17.96 -31.22 -10.58
N THR A 86 -17.59 -31.70 -11.76
CA THR A 86 -16.75 -32.90 -11.97
C THR A 86 -15.36 -32.60 -12.55
N GLY A 87 -15.04 -31.32 -12.78
CA GLY A 87 -13.79 -30.89 -13.39
C GLY A 87 -13.71 -31.17 -14.90
N GLY A 88 -12.50 -31.32 -15.42
CA GLY A 88 -12.27 -31.58 -16.84
C GLY A 88 -12.66 -30.41 -17.75
N ASN A 89 -13.21 -30.72 -18.93
CA ASN A 89 -13.72 -29.73 -19.88
C ASN A 89 -15.23 -29.54 -19.68
N ALA A 90 -15.61 -28.52 -18.92
CA ALA A 90 -17.00 -28.24 -18.59
C ALA A 90 -17.55 -27.14 -19.50
N LEU A 91 -18.50 -27.46 -20.38
CA LEU A 91 -19.28 -26.48 -21.14
C LEU A 91 -20.65 -26.31 -20.49
N ILE A 92 -21.00 -25.09 -20.13
CA ILE A 92 -22.18 -24.76 -19.32
C ILE A 92 -23.00 -23.71 -20.06
N LYS A 93 -24.29 -23.98 -20.28
CA LYS A 93 -25.26 -22.96 -20.68
C LYS A 93 -25.66 -22.18 -19.42
N LEU A 94 -25.50 -20.87 -19.45
CA LEU A 94 -25.73 -19.95 -18.33
C LEU A 94 -27.15 -19.35 -18.33
N ALA A 95 -27.73 -19.14 -19.51
CA ALA A 95 -29.07 -18.57 -19.66
C ALA A 95 -29.76 -19.13 -20.92
N SER A 96 -31.08 -19.05 -21.01
CA SER A 96 -31.80 -19.44 -22.23
C SER A 96 -31.57 -18.45 -23.37
N GLU A 97 -31.47 -17.18 -23.04
CA GLU A 97 -31.16 -16.06 -23.95
C GLU A 97 -29.88 -15.37 -23.47
N PRO A 98 -29.05 -14.82 -24.38
CA PRO A 98 -27.88 -14.04 -24.00
C PRO A 98 -28.20 -12.85 -23.10
N VAL A 99 -27.39 -12.68 -22.06
CA VAL A 99 -27.40 -11.51 -21.18
C VAL A 99 -26.23 -10.63 -21.58
N ALA A 100 -26.47 -9.36 -21.87
CA ALA A 100 -25.42 -8.40 -22.16
C ALA A 100 -24.71 -8.01 -20.86
N VAL A 101 -23.44 -8.38 -20.70
CA VAL A 101 -22.67 -8.18 -19.47
C VAL A 101 -21.25 -7.74 -19.80
N LYS A 102 -20.64 -6.93 -18.92
CA LYS A 102 -19.22 -6.56 -19.03
C LYS A 102 -18.33 -7.42 -18.12
N TYR A 103 -18.77 -7.65 -16.89
CA TYR A 103 -18.02 -8.39 -15.88
C TYR A 103 -18.65 -9.75 -15.61
N VAL A 104 -17.85 -10.82 -15.65
CA VAL A 104 -18.29 -12.18 -15.31
C VAL A 104 -17.38 -12.79 -14.25
N ARG A 105 -17.94 -13.26 -13.13
CA ARG A 105 -17.19 -13.87 -12.02
C ARG A 105 -17.50 -15.35 -11.86
N ILE A 106 -16.46 -16.14 -11.60
CA ILE A 106 -16.59 -17.51 -11.09
C ILE A 106 -16.29 -17.48 -9.60
N ARG A 107 -17.32 -17.71 -8.77
CA ARG A 107 -17.21 -17.77 -7.31
C ARG A 107 -17.03 -19.21 -6.86
N LEU A 108 -15.89 -19.51 -6.24
CA LEU A 108 -15.39 -20.86 -5.98
C LEU A 108 -15.74 -21.31 -4.55
N ASN A 109 -16.79 -22.11 -4.41
CA ASN A 109 -17.45 -22.38 -3.13
C ASN A 109 -17.07 -23.71 -2.46
N GLY A 110 -16.48 -24.63 -3.21
CA GLY A 110 -16.04 -25.92 -2.67
C GLY A 110 -15.04 -26.61 -3.60
N SER A 111 -13.92 -27.07 -3.03
CA SER A 111 -12.83 -27.71 -3.78
C SER A 111 -13.06 -29.22 -3.92
N SER A 112 -12.45 -29.82 -4.94
CA SER A 112 -12.47 -31.27 -5.18
C SER A 112 -11.50 -32.03 -4.27
N GLY A 113 -10.49 -31.37 -3.70
CA GLY A 113 -9.42 -32.04 -2.97
C GLY A 113 -8.57 -32.99 -3.85
N THR A 114 -8.68 -32.86 -5.18
CA THR A 114 -7.96 -33.70 -6.15
C THR A 114 -6.62 -33.09 -6.52
N GLY A 115 -5.66 -33.92 -6.87
CA GLY A 115 -4.34 -33.46 -7.27
C GLY A 115 -3.41 -34.65 -7.51
N PRO A 116 -2.15 -34.39 -7.92
CA PRO A 116 -1.16 -35.43 -8.10
C PRO A 116 -0.90 -36.19 -6.80
N LYS A 117 -0.32 -37.39 -6.93
CA LYS A 117 0.21 -38.13 -5.77
C LYS A 117 1.50 -37.46 -5.29
N SER A 118 1.34 -36.46 -4.44
CA SER A 118 2.43 -35.70 -3.83
C SER A 118 2.45 -35.89 -2.31
N LYS A 119 3.60 -35.59 -1.70
CA LYS A 119 3.73 -35.47 -0.25
C LYS A 119 3.30 -34.08 0.24
N ASP A 120 3.29 -33.10 -0.65
CA ASP A 120 2.81 -31.77 -0.35
C ASP A 120 1.29 -31.75 -0.41
N THR A 121 0.65 -31.43 0.72
CA THR A 121 -0.80 -31.35 0.80
C THR A 121 -1.35 -30.23 -0.09
N ARG A 122 -0.59 -29.15 -0.29
CA ARG A 122 -0.98 -27.96 -1.06
C ARG A 122 -1.30 -28.27 -2.51
N ASP A 123 -0.76 -29.37 -3.07
CA ASP A 123 -1.08 -29.84 -4.43
C ASP A 123 -2.53 -30.29 -4.61
N ARG A 124 -3.26 -30.46 -3.51
CA ARG A 124 -4.66 -30.91 -3.48
C ARG A 124 -5.61 -29.86 -2.92
N LEU A 125 -5.13 -28.65 -2.61
CA LEU A 125 -5.90 -27.58 -1.97
C LEU A 125 -6.10 -26.40 -2.92
N GLY A 126 -7.15 -25.61 -2.68
CA GLY A 126 -7.53 -24.47 -3.53
C GLY A 126 -8.26 -24.90 -4.80
N TYR A 127 -8.03 -24.15 -5.89
CA TYR A 127 -8.68 -24.33 -7.19
C TYR A 127 -7.71 -24.05 -8.32
N ALA A 128 -7.81 -24.76 -9.44
CA ALA A 128 -6.91 -24.60 -10.57
C ALA A 128 -7.67 -24.66 -11.91
N ILE A 129 -7.36 -23.73 -12.80
CA ILE A 129 -8.00 -23.57 -14.11
C ILE A 129 -6.92 -23.41 -15.18
N ARG A 130 -7.06 -24.17 -16.27
CA ARG A 130 -6.16 -24.13 -17.43
C ARG A 130 -6.52 -23.00 -18.39
N GLU A 131 -7.81 -22.86 -18.66
CA GLU A 131 -8.32 -21.96 -19.67
C GLU A 131 -9.81 -21.72 -19.45
N ILE A 132 -10.28 -20.53 -19.80
CA ILE A 132 -11.69 -20.14 -19.76
C ILE A 132 -12.08 -19.60 -21.13
N TYR A 133 -13.22 -20.06 -21.64
CA TYR A 133 -13.86 -19.55 -22.84
C TYR A 133 -15.23 -19.04 -22.44
N LEU A 134 -15.70 -17.95 -23.03
CA LEU A 134 -16.94 -17.28 -22.66
C LEU A 134 -17.63 -16.78 -23.92
N GLY A 135 -18.97 -16.82 -23.98
CA GLY A 135 -19.68 -16.30 -25.14
C GLY A 135 -21.07 -16.87 -25.33
N THR A 136 -21.43 -17.17 -26.58
CA THR A 136 -22.77 -17.68 -26.94
C THR A 136 -22.71 -19.07 -27.58
N LEU A 137 -23.71 -19.91 -27.29
CA LEU A 137 -23.89 -21.18 -28.01
C LEU A 137 -24.76 -21.00 -29.24
N ASP A 138 -24.27 -21.49 -30.38
CA ASP A 138 -25.11 -21.62 -31.58
C ASP A 138 -26.12 -22.77 -31.46
N SER A 139 -27.01 -22.85 -32.46
CA SER A 139 -28.04 -23.90 -32.55
C SER A 139 -27.48 -25.34 -32.64
N ARG A 140 -26.17 -25.51 -32.85
CA ARG A 140 -25.46 -26.79 -32.87
C ARG A 140 -24.68 -27.06 -31.59
N GLY A 141 -24.79 -26.18 -30.58
CA GLY A 141 -24.05 -26.28 -29.32
C GLY A 141 -22.57 -25.92 -29.43
N ARG A 142 -22.16 -25.19 -30.47
CA ARG A 142 -20.79 -24.68 -30.60
C ARG A 142 -20.68 -23.34 -29.90
N LEU A 143 -19.65 -23.18 -29.08
CA LEU A 143 -19.34 -21.92 -28.41
C LEU A 143 -18.68 -20.96 -29.40
N HIS A 144 -19.31 -19.81 -29.58
CA HIS A 144 -18.71 -18.61 -30.12
C HIS A 144 -18.02 -17.90 -28.97
N ASP A 145 -16.73 -18.14 -28.86
CA ASP A 145 -15.89 -17.60 -27.81
C ASP A 145 -15.51 -16.14 -28.09
N VAL A 146 -15.62 -15.32 -27.07
CA VAL A 146 -15.28 -13.89 -27.08
C VAL A 146 -14.01 -13.57 -26.29
N ILE A 147 -13.39 -14.57 -25.65
CA ILE A 147 -12.13 -14.40 -24.94
C ILE A 147 -10.97 -14.29 -25.95
N ASP A 148 -10.16 -13.25 -25.80
CA ASP A 148 -8.89 -13.14 -26.48
C ASP A 148 -7.83 -13.93 -25.71
N HIS A 149 -7.26 -14.94 -26.36
CA HIS A 149 -6.26 -15.85 -25.79
C HIS A 149 -4.83 -15.48 -26.22
N GLY A 150 -4.28 -14.44 -25.60
CA GLY A 150 -2.94 -13.92 -25.88
C GLY A 150 -1.88 -14.34 -24.86
N THR A 151 -0.63 -14.46 -25.30
CA THR A 151 0.51 -14.69 -24.38
C THR A 151 1.02 -13.41 -23.70
N GLY A 152 0.43 -12.25 -24.00
CA GLY A 152 0.83 -10.97 -23.42
C GLY A 152 -0.39 -10.09 -23.17
N ARG A 153 -0.26 -9.19 -22.18
CA ARG A 153 -1.34 -8.34 -21.65
C ARG A 153 -2.18 -7.64 -22.73
N SER A 154 -1.54 -7.05 -23.75
CA SER A 154 -2.23 -6.31 -24.81
C SER A 154 -3.06 -7.15 -25.79
N LYS A 155 -3.03 -8.48 -25.66
CA LYS A 155 -3.70 -9.43 -26.56
C LYS A 155 -4.53 -10.47 -25.80
N GLN A 156 -4.67 -10.29 -24.49
CA GLN A 156 -5.35 -11.22 -23.60
C GLN A 156 -6.50 -10.45 -22.93
N THR A 157 -7.69 -11.06 -22.87
CA THR A 157 -8.78 -10.51 -22.06
C THR A 157 -8.34 -10.46 -20.59
N ASP A 158 -8.54 -9.33 -19.92
CA ASP A 158 -8.13 -9.13 -18.53
C ASP A 158 -8.92 -10.06 -17.60
N ILE A 159 -8.17 -10.75 -16.72
CA ILE A 159 -8.72 -11.66 -15.71
C ILE A 159 -8.10 -11.30 -14.36
N TYR A 160 -8.95 -10.99 -13.40
CA TYR A 160 -8.62 -10.68 -12.02
C TYR A 160 -8.90 -11.90 -11.14
N VAL A 161 -8.11 -12.11 -10.10
CA VAL A 161 -8.25 -13.24 -9.19
C VAL A 161 -8.18 -12.77 -7.75
N SER A 162 -8.92 -13.43 -6.86
CA SER A 162 -8.94 -13.09 -5.43
C SER A 162 -7.69 -13.54 -4.68
N SER A 163 -6.90 -14.44 -5.27
CA SER A 163 -5.66 -14.97 -4.72
C SER A 163 -4.92 -15.82 -5.77
N THR A 164 -3.62 -16.03 -5.55
CA THR A 164 -2.78 -16.89 -6.40
C THR A 164 -1.89 -17.77 -5.52
N ASP A 165 -1.60 -19.00 -5.97
CA ASP A 165 -0.61 -19.87 -5.33
C ASP A 165 0.77 -19.16 -5.33
N PRO A 166 1.35 -18.84 -4.16
CA PRO A 166 2.62 -18.12 -4.06
C PRO A 166 3.84 -18.98 -4.44
N TRP A 167 3.64 -20.26 -4.77
CA TRP A 167 4.71 -21.16 -5.15
C TRP A 167 5.46 -20.69 -6.41
N HIS A 168 6.78 -20.61 -6.27
CA HIS A 168 7.72 -20.29 -7.35
C HIS A 168 8.86 -21.30 -7.39
N ARG A 169 9.57 -21.37 -8.51
CA ARG A 169 10.76 -22.20 -8.73
C ARG A 169 11.96 -21.29 -8.98
N GLU A 170 13.16 -21.85 -8.88
CA GLU A 170 14.39 -21.13 -9.23
C GLU A 170 14.37 -20.59 -10.66
N ILE A 171 13.77 -21.33 -11.62
CA ILE A 171 13.62 -20.89 -13.01
C ILE A 171 12.59 -19.79 -13.22
N ASP A 172 11.74 -19.51 -12.22
CA ASP A 172 10.75 -18.43 -12.26
C ASP A 172 11.37 -17.09 -11.81
N ARG A 173 12.65 -17.10 -11.38
CA ARG A 173 13.40 -15.88 -11.06
C ARG A 173 13.58 -15.03 -12.31
N ASP A 174 13.13 -13.79 -12.23
CA ASP A 174 13.44 -12.77 -13.25
C ASP A 174 14.89 -12.28 -13.08
N PRO A 175 15.80 -12.54 -14.03
CA PRO A 175 17.18 -12.07 -13.93
C PRO A 175 17.32 -10.56 -14.17
N GLU A 176 16.31 -9.88 -14.69
CA GLU A 176 16.32 -8.44 -14.97
C GLU A 176 15.85 -7.61 -13.77
N THR A 177 15.30 -8.27 -12.74
CA THR A 177 14.85 -7.63 -11.49
C THR A 177 15.77 -8.07 -10.35
N GLU A 178 16.73 -7.21 -9.95
CA GLU A 178 17.59 -7.43 -8.78
C GLU A 178 17.18 -6.50 -7.64
N GLN A 179 16.85 -7.08 -6.49
CA GLN A 179 16.64 -6.34 -5.24
C GLN A 179 17.85 -6.53 -4.32
N PRO A 180 18.30 -5.49 -3.59
CA PRO A 180 19.40 -5.63 -2.65
C PRO A 180 19.03 -6.63 -1.55
N GLY A 181 19.83 -7.68 -1.39
CA GLY A 181 19.65 -8.61 -0.28
C GLY A 181 19.92 -7.95 1.08
N PHE A 182 19.35 -8.51 2.16
CA PHE A 182 19.54 -8.01 3.53
C PHE A 182 21.01 -7.79 3.92
N ASP A 183 21.88 -8.70 3.49
CA ASP A 183 23.31 -8.63 3.74
C ASP A 183 23.96 -7.36 3.16
N PHE A 184 23.45 -6.85 2.04
CA PHE A 184 23.89 -5.60 1.45
C PHE A 184 23.37 -4.42 2.27
N ILE A 185 22.06 -4.36 2.53
CA ILE A 185 21.40 -3.28 3.28
C ILE A 185 22.00 -3.07 4.68
N PHE A 186 22.23 -4.14 5.44
CA PHE A 186 22.81 -4.01 6.79
C PHE A 186 24.30 -3.62 6.77
N LYS A 187 25.03 -3.87 5.68
CA LYS A 187 26.46 -3.55 5.56
C LYS A 187 26.71 -2.16 4.96
N THR A 188 25.75 -1.56 4.27
CA THR A 188 25.88 -0.22 3.67
C THR A 188 25.81 0.89 4.72
N GLY A 189 25.26 0.59 5.90
CA GLY A 189 25.04 1.57 6.97
C GLY A 189 23.70 2.31 6.85
N LEU A 190 22.83 1.93 5.91
CA LEU A 190 21.52 2.56 5.70
C LEU A 190 20.65 2.57 6.97
N THR A 191 20.78 1.57 7.82
CA THR A 191 20.00 1.50 9.07
C THR A 191 20.49 2.46 10.16
N ASN A 192 21.63 3.13 9.97
CA ASN A 192 22.29 3.95 10.99
C ASN A 192 22.50 3.21 12.33
N GLY A 193 22.62 1.88 12.29
CA GLY A 193 22.74 1.04 13.48
C GLY A 193 21.44 0.83 14.26
N LEU A 194 20.31 1.32 13.75
CA LEU A 194 18.97 1.09 14.31
C LEU A 194 18.37 -0.23 13.78
N PRO A 195 17.41 -0.82 14.50
CA PRO A 195 16.64 -1.95 14.00
C PRO A 195 15.87 -1.60 12.72
N MET A 196 15.87 -2.51 11.75
CA MET A 196 15.10 -2.36 10.52
C MET A 196 13.66 -2.85 10.73
N LEU A 197 12.67 -2.17 10.12
CA LEU A 197 11.34 -2.72 9.87
C LEU A 197 11.46 -3.71 8.69
N VAL A 198 11.15 -4.98 8.92
CA VAL A 198 11.37 -6.04 7.93
C VAL A 198 10.02 -6.41 7.27
N PRO A 199 9.86 -6.29 5.95
CA PRO A 199 8.64 -6.72 5.28
C PRO A 199 8.64 -8.24 5.00
N VAL A 200 7.47 -8.87 5.03
CA VAL A 200 7.26 -10.25 4.51
C VAL A 200 6.09 -10.30 3.51
N PRO A 201 6.17 -11.03 2.38
CA PRO A 201 5.16 -10.96 1.33
C PRO A 201 3.99 -11.90 1.60
N VAL A 202 3.00 -11.47 2.41
CA VAL A 202 1.89 -12.35 2.83
C VAL A 202 1.06 -12.91 1.67
N LEU A 203 0.89 -12.16 0.57
CA LEU A 203 0.08 -12.58 -0.59
C LEU A 203 0.83 -13.46 -1.59
N PHE A 204 2.13 -13.22 -1.76
CA PHE A 204 2.94 -13.80 -2.84
C PHE A 204 4.10 -14.67 -2.35
N ASP A 205 4.16 -14.95 -1.05
CA ASP A 205 5.10 -15.89 -0.46
C ASP A 205 4.41 -16.87 0.50
N THR A 206 5.19 -17.68 1.20
CA THR A 206 4.74 -18.75 2.08
C THR A 206 5.13 -18.49 3.54
N PRO A 207 4.35 -18.97 4.52
CA PRO A 207 4.74 -18.91 5.93
C PRO A 207 6.11 -19.55 6.19
N GLU A 208 6.47 -20.60 5.44
CA GLU A 208 7.76 -21.28 5.55
C GLU A 208 8.94 -20.39 5.15
N ASN A 209 8.79 -19.60 4.08
CA ASN A 209 9.80 -18.67 3.61
C ASN A 209 9.95 -17.48 4.56
N ALA A 210 8.85 -16.90 5.06
CA ALA A 210 8.89 -15.88 6.11
C ALA A 210 9.65 -16.41 7.35
N ALA A 211 9.37 -17.63 7.79
CA ALA A 211 10.13 -18.22 8.90
C ALA A 211 11.61 -18.46 8.57
N ALA A 212 11.96 -18.74 7.30
CA ALA A 212 13.35 -18.87 6.86
C ALA A 212 14.09 -17.53 6.86
N GLU A 213 13.43 -16.47 6.40
CA GLU A 213 13.92 -15.10 6.44
C GLU A 213 14.25 -14.67 7.88
N ILE A 214 13.33 -14.88 8.82
CA ILE A 214 13.55 -14.52 10.23
C ILE A 214 14.73 -15.31 10.83
N ARG A 215 14.84 -16.62 10.53
CA ARG A 215 16.00 -17.42 10.95
C ARG A 215 17.30 -16.88 10.36
N TYR A 216 17.27 -16.46 9.10
CA TYR A 216 18.43 -15.89 8.43
C TYR A 216 18.88 -14.61 9.14
N LEU A 217 17.98 -13.64 9.33
CA LEU A 217 18.28 -12.37 9.99
C LEU A 217 18.84 -12.58 11.42
N GLN A 218 18.24 -13.48 12.21
CA GLN A 218 18.76 -13.83 13.54
C GLN A 218 20.15 -14.48 13.49
N ALA A 219 20.39 -15.40 12.54
CA ALA A 219 21.67 -16.07 12.40
C ALA A 219 22.79 -15.11 11.97
N ARG A 220 22.45 -14.04 11.24
CA ARG A 220 23.39 -12.96 10.88
C ARG A 220 23.62 -11.97 12.02
N GLY A 221 22.78 -11.98 13.06
CA GLY A 221 22.84 -11.03 14.16
C GLY A 221 22.39 -9.62 13.77
N TYR A 222 21.57 -9.50 12.73
CA TYR A 222 21.06 -8.19 12.30
C TYR A 222 19.97 -7.67 13.25
N PRO A 223 19.94 -6.37 13.56
CA PRO A 223 18.93 -5.79 14.43
C PRO A 223 17.62 -5.58 13.67
N PHE A 224 16.55 -6.19 14.17
CA PHE A 224 15.17 -5.99 13.73
C PHE A 224 14.24 -6.36 14.88
N GLU A 225 13.10 -5.69 14.97
CA GLU A 225 12.11 -5.92 16.05
C GLU A 225 10.67 -6.02 15.54
N ARG A 226 10.41 -5.48 14.34
CA ARG A 226 9.09 -5.41 13.73
C ARG A 226 9.10 -6.06 12.37
N ILE A 227 8.03 -6.81 12.11
CA ILE A 227 7.76 -7.43 10.83
C ILE A 227 6.49 -6.82 10.25
N GLU A 228 6.61 -6.15 9.11
CA GLU A 228 5.51 -5.63 8.33
C GLU A 228 4.95 -6.75 7.43
N MET A 229 3.68 -7.07 7.63
CA MET A 229 3.07 -8.29 7.13
C MET A 229 2.38 -8.08 5.79
N GLY A 230 3.14 -7.71 4.77
CA GLY A 230 2.66 -7.60 3.39
C GLY A 230 2.33 -6.18 2.96
N GLU A 231 2.08 -6.06 1.66
CA GLU A 231 2.02 -4.80 0.92
C GLU A 231 0.67 -4.67 0.22
N GLU A 232 -0.02 -3.54 0.45
CA GLU A 232 -1.22 -3.09 -0.23
C GLU A 232 -2.29 -4.16 -0.54
N PRO A 233 -2.65 -5.08 0.38
CA PRO A 233 -3.67 -6.09 0.06
C PRO A 233 -5.04 -5.47 -0.22
N ASP A 234 -5.31 -4.28 0.32
CA ASP A 234 -6.52 -3.52 0.10
C ASP A 234 -6.61 -2.92 -1.32
N GLY A 235 -5.47 -2.51 -1.91
CA GLY A 235 -5.36 -2.09 -3.32
C GLY A 235 -5.43 -3.25 -4.31
N GLN A 236 -5.12 -4.46 -3.88
CA GLN A 236 -5.07 -5.67 -4.72
C GLN A 236 -6.36 -6.51 -4.71
N PHE A 237 -7.48 -5.90 -4.33
CA PHE A 237 -8.80 -6.55 -4.22
C PHE A 237 -8.84 -7.75 -3.26
N ILE A 238 -7.92 -7.84 -2.30
CA ILE A 238 -7.91 -8.93 -1.35
C ILE A 238 -9.00 -8.72 -0.31
N ASN A 239 -9.77 -9.78 -0.09
CA ASN A 239 -10.80 -9.79 0.93
C ASN A 239 -10.15 -9.70 2.34
N PRO A 240 -10.57 -8.78 3.24
CA PRO A 240 -10.02 -8.67 4.59
C PRO A 240 -9.94 -9.98 5.37
N GLU A 241 -10.93 -10.88 5.23
CA GLU A 241 -10.89 -12.16 5.94
C GLU A 241 -9.89 -13.17 5.32
N HIS A 242 -9.63 -13.10 4.01
CA HIS A 242 -8.56 -13.89 3.39
C HIS A 242 -7.19 -13.40 3.86
N TYR A 243 -6.98 -12.09 3.87
CA TYR A 243 -5.76 -11.52 4.43
C TYR A 243 -5.60 -11.88 5.92
N GLY A 244 -6.67 -11.77 6.72
CA GLY A 244 -6.66 -12.21 8.12
C GLY A 244 -6.28 -13.67 8.32
N ALA A 245 -6.78 -14.56 7.45
CA ALA A 245 -6.44 -15.98 7.48
C ALA A 245 -4.96 -16.23 7.13
N LEU A 246 -4.39 -15.49 6.18
CA LEU A 246 -2.97 -15.59 5.82
C LEU A 246 -2.08 -14.98 6.90
N TYR A 247 -2.45 -13.80 7.43
CA TYR A 247 -1.76 -13.10 8.51
C TYR A 247 -1.52 -14.03 9.70
N LEU A 248 -2.55 -14.75 10.17
CA LEU A 248 -2.43 -15.68 11.30
C LEU A 248 -1.53 -16.89 11.01
N GLN A 249 -1.43 -17.31 9.75
CA GLN A 249 -0.54 -18.41 9.37
C GLN A 249 0.91 -17.96 9.34
N PHE A 250 1.19 -16.77 8.79
CA PHE A 250 2.52 -16.17 8.83
C PHE A 250 2.93 -15.83 10.26
N GLU A 251 2.05 -15.25 11.08
CA GLU A 251 2.30 -15.00 12.50
C GLU A 251 2.77 -16.26 13.20
N LYS A 252 2.01 -17.35 13.05
CA LYS A 252 2.34 -18.62 13.69
C LYS A 252 3.71 -19.15 13.25
N ALA A 253 4.05 -18.98 11.98
CA ALA A 253 5.35 -19.42 11.44
C ALA A 253 6.51 -18.57 11.98
N ILE A 254 6.34 -17.25 12.04
CA ILE A 254 7.34 -16.29 12.52
C ILE A 254 7.52 -16.41 14.04
N HIS A 255 6.43 -16.42 14.82
CA HIS A 255 6.49 -16.52 16.29
C HIS A 255 6.96 -17.88 16.80
N LYS A 256 6.90 -18.93 15.96
CA LYS A 256 7.60 -20.19 16.25
C LYS A 256 9.13 -20.03 16.27
N ILE A 257 9.66 -19.05 15.54
CA ILE A 257 11.09 -18.71 15.53
C ILE A 257 11.39 -17.71 16.63
N ASN A 258 10.62 -16.63 16.70
CA ASN A 258 10.79 -15.59 17.70
C ASN A 258 9.45 -14.97 18.13
N PRO A 259 8.92 -15.34 19.31
CA PRO A 259 7.65 -14.81 19.79
C PRO A 259 7.72 -13.36 20.27
N ALA A 260 8.91 -12.77 20.38
CA ALA A 260 9.08 -11.39 20.84
C ALA A 260 8.83 -10.36 19.73
N LEU A 261 8.92 -10.75 18.46
CA LEU A 261 8.77 -9.85 17.31
C LEU A 261 7.37 -9.22 17.30
N ALA A 262 7.32 -7.92 17.11
CA ALA A 262 6.08 -7.21 16.83
C ALA A 262 5.70 -7.46 15.36
N LEU A 263 4.47 -7.92 15.12
CA LEU A 263 3.94 -8.14 13.78
C LEU A 263 2.83 -7.13 13.55
N GLY A 264 2.77 -6.55 12.37
CA GLY A 264 1.84 -5.48 12.06
C GLY A 264 1.73 -5.24 10.56
N GLY A 265 1.18 -4.09 10.19
CA GLY A 265 0.85 -3.75 8.81
C GLY A 265 -0.60 -4.13 8.42
N PRO A 266 -0.87 -4.58 7.19
CA PRO A 266 0.03 -4.48 6.03
C PRO A 266 0.44 -3.01 5.81
N SER A 267 1.40 -2.73 4.92
CA SER A 267 1.48 -1.38 4.34
C SER A 267 0.16 -1.15 3.60
N LEU A 268 -0.78 -0.43 4.22
CA LEU A 268 -2.08 -0.18 3.63
C LEU A 268 -1.92 0.88 2.54
N GLN A 269 -2.39 0.58 1.33
CA GLN A 269 -2.33 1.53 0.22
C GLN A 269 -3.05 2.81 0.62
N ASP A 270 -2.38 3.94 0.44
CA ASP A 270 -2.86 5.32 0.61
C ASP A 270 -4.19 5.52 1.37
N ILE A 271 -4.12 6.03 2.60
CA ILE A 271 -5.28 6.07 3.52
C ILE A 271 -6.26 7.22 3.27
N GLU A 272 -6.31 7.78 2.05
CA GLU A 272 -7.23 8.83 1.66
C GLU A 272 -8.69 8.58 2.09
N GLN A 273 -9.40 9.66 2.39
CA GLN A 273 -10.77 9.60 2.91
C GLN A 273 -11.74 8.91 1.95
N SER A 274 -12.63 8.08 2.49
CA SER A 274 -13.61 7.31 1.72
C SER A 274 -14.70 8.13 1.03
N GLN A 275 -14.81 9.45 1.30
CA GLN A 275 -15.88 10.31 0.77
C GLN A 275 -15.61 10.92 -0.61
N VAL A 276 -14.54 10.51 -1.30
CA VAL A 276 -14.40 10.79 -2.74
C VAL A 276 -15.38 9.89 -3.50
N LEU A 277 -16.37 10.50 -4.16
CA LEU A 277 -17.30 9.81 -5.08
C LEU A 277 -16.50 8.91 -6.04
N GLY A 278 -16.71 7.59 -5.98
CA GLY A 278 -16.13 6.63 -6.93
C GLY A 278 -15.21 5.55 -6.34
N ARG A 279 -14.69 5.70 -5.11
CA ARG A 279 -13.68 4.76 -4.55
C ARG A 279 -14.21 3.82 -3.44
N ILE A 280 -13.71 2.57 -3.47
CA ILE A 280 -13.84 1.42 -2.54
C ILE A 280 -15.21 1.22 -1.85
N GLU A 281 -15.87 0.08 -2.11
CA GLU A 281 -17.18 -0.32 -1.52
C GLU A 281 -17.23 -0.30 0.03
N PHE A 282 -16.09 -0.33 0.72
CA PHE A 282 -16.00 -0.32 2.19
C PHE A 282 -15.15 0.82 2.78
N GLY A 283 -14.44 1.61 1.96
CA GLY A 283 -13.37 2.51 2.42
C GLY A 283 -12.22 1.77 3.15
N LYS A 284 -11.09 2.45 3.37
CA LYS A 284 -9.93 1.88 4.08
C LYS A 284 -10.28 1.50 5.52
N ALA A 285 -11.08 2.33 6.19
CA ALA A 285 -11.60 2.05 7.52
C ALA A 285 -12.49 0.80 7.60
N GLY A 286 -13.34 0.54 6.59
CA GLY A 286 -14.17 -0.66 6.55
C GLY A 286 -13.38 -1.92 6.24
N TRP A 287 -12.35 -1.83 5.38
CA TRP A 287 -11.41 -2.93 5.15
C TRP A 287 -10.71 -3.30 6.46
N MET A 288 -10.12 -2.32 7.16
CA MET A 288 -9.46 -2.54 8.45
C MET A 288 -10.42 -3.07 9.52
N GLY A 289 -11.62 -2.52 9.62
CA GLY A 289 -12.63 -2.99 10.58
C GLY A 289 -12.97 -4.47 10.40
N ARG A 290 -13.06 -4.95 9.16
CA ARG A 290 -13.29 -6.38 8.85
C ARG A 290 -12.09 -7.26 9.18
N PHE A 291 -10.87 -6.80 8.88
CA PHE A 291 -9.64 -7.50 9.26
C PHE A 291 -9.52 -7.63 10.80
N LEU A 292 -9.72 -6.55 11.55
CA LEU A 292 -9.70 -6.57 13.01
C LEU A 292 -10.81 -7.46 13.59
N ALA A 293 -12.00 -7.44 12.99
CA ALA A 293 -13.10 -8.33 13.38
C ALA A 293 -12.76 -9.81 13.13
N TYR A 294 -12.05 -10.12 12.04
CA TYR A 294 -11.54 -11.46 11.78
C TYR A 294 -10.59 -11.92 12.88
N LEU A 295 -9.53 -11.15 13.19
CA LEU A 295 -8.58 -11.49 14.24
C LEU A 295 -9.27 -11.65 15.61
N LYS A 296 -10.20 -10.74 15.94
CA LYS A 296 -10.98 -10.78 17.18
C LYS A 296 -11.83 -12.03 17.30
N ARG A 297 -12.53 -12.44 16.22
CA ARG A 297 -13.33 -13.68 16.20
C ARG A 297 -12.48 -14.93 16.44
N HIS A 298 -11.22 -14.90 16.04
CA HIS A 298 -10.27 -15.99 16.24
C HIS A 298 -9.52 -15.89 17.58
N GLY A 299 -9.78 -14.86 18.39
CA GLY A 299 -9.10 -14.63 19.67
C GLY A 299 -7.62 -14.31 19.51
N GLN A 300 -7.24 -13.68 18.40
CA GLN A 300 -5.86 -13.37 18.02
C GLN A 300 -5.66 -11.87 17.74
N LEU A 301 -6.52 -11.00 18.27
CA LEU A 301 -6.38 -9.55 18.05
C LEU A 301 -5.06 -9.00 18.62
N ASP A 302 -4.56 -9.60 19.69
CA ASP A 302 -3.26 -9.29 20.33
C ASP A 302 -2.04 -9.58 19.44
N LYS A 303 -2.24 -10.31 18.33
CA LYS A 303 -1.21 -10.59 17.33
C LYS A 303 -0.96 -9.43 16.37
N PHE A 304 -1.88 -8.48 16.33
CA PHE A 304 -1.74 -7.25 15.59
C PHE A 304 -1.13 -6.18 16.49
N ARG A 305 0.19 -5.97 16.35
CA ARG A 305 0.98 -5.21 17.32
C ARG A 305 1.42 -3.83 16.83
N PHE A 306 1.24 -3.49 15.56
CA PHE A 306 1.34 -2.15 15.01
C PHE A 306 0.57 -2.05 13.69
N PHE A 307 0.18 -0.85 13.31
CA PHE A 307 -0.44 -0.52 12.03
C PHE A 307 0.53 0.29 11.17
N SER A 308 0.57 0.04 9.87
CA SER A 308 1.34 0.83 8.90
C SER A 308 0.51 1.17 7.67
N PHE A 309 0.92 2.22 6.97
CA PHE A 309 0.24 2.73 5.79
C PHE A 309 1.14 3.66 4.96
N GLU A 310 0.71 3.89 3.73
CA GLU A 310 1.31 4.83 2.80
C GLU A 310 0.52 6.14 2.75
N TRP A 311 1.20 7.25 2.45
CA TRP A 311 0.58 8.57 2.38
C TRP A 311 1.02 9.35 1.14
N TYR A 312 0.10 9.47 0.17
CA TYR A 312 0.33 10.16 -1.10
C TYR A 312 -0.90 10.97 -1.53
N PRO A 313 -1.21 12.08 -0.83
CA PRO A 313 -2.53 12.72 -0.84
C PRO A 313 -2.90 13.44 -2.14
N PHE A 314 -1.99 13.56 -3.11
CA PHE A 314 -2.25 14.32 -4.33
C PHE A 314 -1.96 13.49 -5.58
N PRO A 315 -2.82 13.59 -6.62
CA PRO A 315 -2.49 13.08 -7.94
C PRO A 315 -1.49 14.01 -8.64
N ASP A 316 -0.86 13.52 -9.71
CA ASP A 316 -0.08 14.34 -10.64
C ASP A 316 -0.97 14.91 -11.77
N ASP A 317 -2.09 15.57 -11.45
CA ASP A 317 -3.10 15.96 -12.45
C ASP A 317 -2.83 17.30 -13.20
N CYS A 318 -1.56 17.70 -13.23
CA CYS A 318 -1.08 18.95 -13.83
C CYS A 318 -1.66 20.24 -13.22
N ARG A 319 -2.25 20.19 -12.02
CA ARG A 319 -2.77 21.38 -11.33
C ARG A 319 -1.74 21.97 -10.35
N PRO A 320 -1.89 23.25 -9.97
CA PRO A 320 -1.08 23.84 -8.91
C PRO A 320 -1.19 23.06 -7.61
N GLU A 321 -0.11 23.02 -6.86
CA GLU A 321 0.02 22.26 -5.63
C GLU A 321 -0.88 22.82 -4.52
N GLN A 322 -1.59 21.95 -3.81
CA GLN A 322 -2.59 22.30 -2.79
C GLN A 322 -2.08 22.02 -1.37
N LEU A 323 -0.83 22.39 -1.10
CA LEU A 323 -0.12 22.05 0.15
C LEU A 323 -0.88 22.40 1.43
N ALA A 324 -1.68 23.46 1.39
CA ALA A 324 -2.49 23.93 2.52
C ALA A 324 -3.51 22.89 3.02
N GLU A 325 -4.02 22.03 2.13
CA GLU A 325 -5.08 21.06 2.43
C GLU A 325 -4.50 19.80 3.10
N GLY A 326 -3.24 19.46 2.82
CA GLY A 326 -2.61 18.19 3.20
C GLY A 326 -2.69 17.86 4.69
N THR A 327 -2.53 18.84 5.59
CA THR A 327 -2.61 18.59 7.05
C THR A 327 -3.99 18.09 7.46
N GLN A 328 -5.04 18.69 6.90
CA GLN A 328 -6.42 18.35 7.25
C GLN A 328 -6.80 17.00 6.61
N MET A 329 -6.35 16.75 5.37
CA MET A 329 -6.52 15.46 4.71
C MET A 329 -5.95 14.31 5.55
N LEU A 330 -4.70 14.42 6.01
CA LEU A 330 -4.08 13.41 6.88
C LEU A 330 -4.83 13.27 8.21
N THR A 331 -5.23 14.39 8.81
CA THR A 331 -5.99 14.39 10.07
C THR A 331 -7.26 13.57 9.96
N ASP A 332 -8.02 13.82 8.91
CA ASP A 332 -9.31 13.20 8.70
C ASP A 332 -9.16 11.73 8.32
N ALA A 333 -8.17 11.37 7.50
CA ALA A 333 -7.83 9.99 7.17
C ALA A 333 -7.52 9.15 8.43
N LEU A 334 -6.66 9.67 9.32
CA LEU A 334 -6.32 9.01 10.58
C LEU A 334 -7.55 8.87 11.50
N ASN A 335 -8.39 9.91 11.57
CA ASN A 335 -9.63 9.87 12.34
C ASN A 335 -10.64 8.87 11.77
N GLU A 336 -10.69 8.70 10.45
CA GLU A 336 -11.57 7.71 9.79
C GLU A 336 -11.13 6.29 10.14
N LEU A 337 -9.83 6.00 10.12
CA LEU A 337 -9.28 4.72 10.54
C LEU A 337 -9.58 4.40 12.01
N GLN A 338 -9.51 5.39 12.90
CA GLN A 338 -9.93 5.23 14.30
C GLN A 338 -11.43 4.90 14.41
N GLN A 339 -12.27 5.59 13.64
CA GLN A 339 -13.71 5.28 13.56
C GLN A 339 -13.97 3.87 13.03
N GLY A 340 -13.09 3.35 12.16
CA GLY A 340 -13.07 1.97 11.68
C GLY A 340 -12.66 0.92 12.72
N GLY A 341 -12.20 1.35 13.91
CA GLY A 341 -11.91 0.48 15.05
C GLY A 341 -10.42 0.29 15.37
N LEU A 342 -9.51 0.97 14.65
CA LEU A 342 -8.11 1.05 15.06
C LEU A 342 -7.98 1.93 16.32
N THR A 343 -7.08 1.55 17.22
CA THR A 343 -6.78 2.33 18.42
C THR A 343 -5.31 2.73 18.43
N HIS A 344 -4.96 3.77 19.20
CA HIS A 344 -3.57 4.15 19.47
C HIS A 344 -2.92 3.32 20.60
N ASP A 345 -3.55 2.20 21.02
CA ASP A 345 -2.92 1.27 21.96
C ASP A 345 -1.79 0.47 21.32
N ILE A 346 -1.75 0.46 19.99
CA ILE A 346 -0.65 -0.06 19.17
C ILE A 346 0.04 1.10 18.44
N PRO A 347 1.34 0.98 18.13
CA PRO A 347 2.03 1.94 17.27
C PRO A 347 1.39 2.07 15.90
N TRP A 348 1.36 3.29 15.38
CA TRP A 348 1.03 3.57 13.98
C TRP A 348 2.29 4.06 13.28
N LEU A 349 2.51 3.61 12.05
CA LEU A 349 3.68 3.94 11.25
C LEU A 349 3.22 4.48 9.89
N ILE A 350 3.88 5.54 9.41
CA ILE A 350 3.90 5.85 7.98
C ILE A 350 5.07 5.05 7.41
N THR A 351 4.83 4.12 6.50
CA THR A 351 5.89 3.29 5.91
C THR A 351 6.33 3.79 4.54
N GLU A 352 5.49 4.61 3.90
CA GLU A 352 5.88 5.46 2.79
C GLU A 352 5.15 6.81 2.84
N ASP A 353 5.85 7.89 2.51
CA ASP A 353 5.26 9.20 2.29
C ASP A 353 5.86 9.93 1.08
N GLY A 354 5.01 10.71 0.43
CA GLY A 354 5.36 11.60 -0.66
C GLY A 354 4.20 12.51 -1.04
N TYR A 355 4.35 13.20 -2.17
CA TYR A 355 3.31 14.04 -2.74
C TYR A 355 2.28 13.22 -3.52
N SER A 356 2.74 12.29 -4.35
CA SER A 356 1.94 11.44 -5.23
C SER A 356 2.53 10.05 -5.35
N ALA A 357 1.66 9.05 -5.46
CA ALA A 357 2.05 7.69 -5.82
C ALA A 357 2.51 7.60 -7.30
N PHE A 358 2.30 8.66 -8.08
CA PHE A 358 2.71 8.78 -9.48
C PHE A 358 3.92 9.69 -9.64
N GLY A 359 4.53 9.64 -10.82
CA GLY A 359 5.70 10.42 -11.15
C GLY A 359 5.43 11.92 -11.27
N ALA A 360 5.51 12.65 -10.15
CA ALA A 360 5.21 14.06 -10.07
C ALA A 360 6.46 14.95 -9.89
N ARG A 361 6.45 16.14 -10.50
CA ARG A 361 7.50 17.16 -10.31
C ARG A 361 7.69 17.53 -8.84
N ALA A 362 6.59 17.62 -8.09
CA ALA A 362 6.60 17.97 -6.68
C ALA A 362 7.47 17.02 -5.84
N GLU A 363 7.60 15.74 -6.21
CA GLU A 363 8.44 14.75 -5.51
C GLU A 363 9.93 15.13 -5.45
N VAL A 364 10.38 15.92 -6.43
CA VAL A 364 11.77 16.36 -6.52
C VAL A 364 11.92 17.88 -6.35
N ASP A 365 10.83 18.59 -6.09
CA ASP A 365 10.79 20.05 -5.88
C ASP A 365 10.45 20.41 -4.41
N LEU A 366 10.48 21.70 -4.09
CA LEU A 366 10.22 22.19 -2.73
C LEU A 366 8.84 21.80 -2.20
N ASP A 367 7.83 21.65 -3.07
CA ASP A 367 6.47 21.35 -2.66
C ASP A 367 6.36 19.99 -1.96
N GLY A 368 6.98 18.94 -2.52
CA GLY A 368 7.07 17.63 -1.87
C GLY A 368 7.87 17.69 -0.57
N ALA A 369 9.00 18.39 -0.56
CA ALA A 369 9.80 18.55 0.66
C ALA A 369 9.03 19.24 1.82
N LEU A 370 8.20 20.24 1.50
CA LEU A 370 7.33 20.92 2.47
C LEU A 370 6.17 20.02 2.92
N LEU A 371 5.55 19.27 1.99
CA LEU A 371 4.46 18.36 2.30
C LEU A 371 4.91 17.19 3.19
N ASN A 372 6.06 16.58 2.89
CA ASN A 372 6.58 15.45 3.67
C ASN A 372 6.90 15.93 5.10
N ALA A 373 7.53 17.10 5.24
CA ALA A 373 7.77 17.72 6.54
C ALA A 373 6.47 17.98 7.33
N ASP A 374 5.43 18.47 6.65
CA ASP A 374 4.13 18.71 7.27
C ASP A 374 3.43 17.40 7.68
N SER A 375 3.48 16.39 6.81
CA SER A 375 2.87 15.08 7.03
C SER A 375 3.53 14.36 8.21
N VAL A 376 4.86 14.31 8.26
CA VAL A 376 5.62 13.73 9.39
C VAL A 376 5.33 14.48 10.69
N GLY A 377 5.41 15.82 10.68
CA GLY A 377 5.14 16.65 11.86
C GLY A 377 3.72 16.44 12.40
N ARG A 378 2.74 16.41 11.49
CA ARG A 378 1.33 16.20 11.83
C ARG A 378 1.09 14.81 12.38
N PHE A 379 1.61 13.79 11.71
CA PHE A 379 1.47 12.39 12.10
C PHE A 379 2.00 12.14 13.51
N LEU A 380 3.22 12.59 13.81
CA LEU A 380 3.82 12.44 15.14
C LEU A 380 3.02 13.21 16.21
N THR A 381 2.53 14.41 15.90
CA THR A 381 1.67 15.19 16.81
C THR A 381 0.33 14.50 17.10
N MET A 382 -0.18 13.69 16.15
CA MET A 382 -1.38 12.89 16.30
C MET A 382 -1.14 11.55 17.00
N GLY A 383 0.08 11.27 17.49
CA GLY A 383 0.42 10.04 18.20
C GLY A 383 0.90 8.90 17.29
N GLY A 384 1.28 9.21 16.05
CA GLY A 384 2.09 8.32 15.22
C GLY A 384 3.46 8.07 15.86
N GLU A 385 4.04 6.89 15.62
CA GLU A 385 5.29 6.48 16.28
C GLU A 385 6.52 6.63 15.39
N ALA A 386 6.41 6.32 14.10
CA ALA A 386 7.53 6.43 13.16
C ALA A 386 7.06 6.70 11.73
N ALA A 387 7.86 7.45 10.97
CA ALA A 387 7.67 7.65 9.53
C ALA A 387 8.93 7.18 8.78
N TYR A 388 8.73 6.43 7.70
CA TYR A 388 9.78 5.94 6.81
C TYR A 388 9.59 6.54 5.43
N LEU A 389 10.68 7.06 4.87
CA LEU A 389 10.68 7.63 3.53
C LEU A 389 10.96 6.52 2.51
N TYR A 390 10.13 6.43 1.47
CA TYR A 390 10.43 5.60 0.30
C TYR A 390 11.43 6.30 -0.63
N GLY A 391 12.24 5.55 -1.40
CA GLY A 391 13.15 6.15 -2.39
C GLY A 391 14.49 6.70 -1.85
N TYR A 392 15.16 5.98 -0.92
CA TYR A 392 16.49 6.38 -0.43
C TYR A 392 17.58 6.46 -1.52
N GLU A 393 17.38 5.77 -2.63
CA GLU A 393 18.39 5.60 -3.68
C GLU A 393 18.40 6.74 -4.71
N ALA A 394 19.47 6.80 -5.49
CA ALA A 394 19.53 7.67 -6.65
C ALA A 394 18.75 7.04 -7.80
N SER A 395 17.93 7.82 -8.49
CA SER A 395 17.18 7.33 -9.65
C SER A 395 17.24 8.30 -10.83
N GLU A 396 16.82 7.81 -11.98
CA GLU A 396 16.43 8.63 -13.11
C GLU A 396 15.02 9.16 -12.88
N ILE A 397 14.72 10.32 -13.46
CA ILE A 397 13.38 10.88 -13.42
C ILE A 397 12.43 9.98 -14.23
N ILE A 398 11.36 9.51 -13.60
CA ILE A 398 10.29 8.82 -14.32
C ILE A 398 9.35 9.84 -14.97
N LYS A 399 8.80 9.46 -16.10
CA LYS A 399 7.83 10.26 -16.84
C LYS A 399 6.58 9.44 -17.09
N GLU A 400 5.55 9.71 -16.30
CA GLU A 400 4.25 9.07 -16.46
C GLU A 400 3.24 9.98 -17.16
N GLN A 401 3.42 11.30 -17.05
CA GLN A 401 2.59 12.30 -17.72
C GLN A 401 3.40 13.25 -18.61
N GLU A 402 2.73 13.98 -19.50
CA GLU A 402 3.41 14.95 -20.38
C GLU A 402 3.77 16.25 -19.66
N CYS A 403 2.96 16.63 -18.67
CA CYS A 403 3.01 17.94 -18.00
C CYS A 403 3.95 17.97 -16.79
N SER A 404 4.44 16.82 -16.34
CA SER A 404 5.11 16.65 -15.07
C SER A 404 5.99 15.39 -15.12
N SER A 405 7.06 15.40 -14.34
CA SER A 405 7.95 14.25 -14.19
C SER A 405 8.78 14.42 -12.92
N GLY A 406 9.05 13.30 -12.26
CA GLY A 406 9.67 13.22 -10.96
C GLY A 406 9.26 11.89 -10.32
N ASN A 407 9.85 11.54 -9.19
CA ASN A 407 9.53 10.33 -8.44
C ASN A 407 10.12 10.47 -7.05
N ASN A 408 9.62 9.67 -6.12
CA ASN A 408 10.17 9.60 -4.77
C ASN A 408 11.62 9.09 -4.83
N MET A 409 12.57 10.01 -4.67
CA MET A 409 14.00 9.73 -4.65
C MET A 409 14.79 10.83 -3.94
N LEU A 410 15.93 10.49 -3.36
CA LEU A 410 16.80 11.46 -2.70
C LEU A 410 17.83 12.11 -3.62
N PHE A 411 18.18 11.47 -4.73
CA PHE A 411 19.26 11.93 -5.61
C PHE A 411 18.96 11.70 -7.08
N PHE A 412 19.32 12.70 -7.90
CA PHE A 412 19.42 12.51 -9.34
C PHE A 412 20.59 11.59 -9.69
N ARG A 413 20.38 10.68 -10.63
CA ARG A 413 21.40 9.74 -11.13
C ARG A 413 21.75 10.01 -12.59
N ASP A 414 23.00 9.75 -12.99
CA ASP A 414 23.40 9.68 -14.40
C ASP A 414 23.26 8.25 -14.98
N ASP A 415 23.38 8.11 -16.31
CA ASP A 415 23.33 6.81 -17.02
C ASP A 415 24.42 5.81 -16.59
N ARG A 416 25.40 6.25 -15.78
CA ARG A 416 26.46 5.40 -15.22
C ARG A 416 26.24 5.04 -13.76
N GLY A 417 25.10 5.45 -13.18
CA GLY A 417 24.75 5.16 -11.81
C GLY A 417 25.31 6.14 -10.76
N HIS A 418 25.92 7.25 -11.17
CA HIS A 418 26.46 8.23 -10.22
C HIS A 418 25.41 9.22 -9.75
N ILE A 419 25.48 9.56 -8.46
CA ILE A 419 24.74 10.69 -7.90
C ILE A 419 25.23 12.00 -8.56
N ILE A 420 24.30 12.74 -9.14
CA ILE A 420 24.56 14.06 -9.73
C ILE A 420 24.34 15.14 -8.68
N LYS A 421 23.14 15.20 -8.09
CA LYS A 421 22.73 16.21 -7.12
C LYS A 421 21.60 15.70 -6.22
N PRO A 422 21.49 16.21 -4.98
CA PRO A 422 20.34 15.93 -4.11
C PRO A 422 19.06 16.64 -4.58
N THR A 423 17.92 15.99 -4.37
CA THR A 423 16.57 16.54 -4.56
C THR A 423 16.21 17.51 -3.44
N ALA A 424 15.06 18.18 -3.55
CA ALA A 424 14.58 18.99 -2.45
C ALA A 424 14.23 18.16 -1.21
N THR A 425 13.64 16.99 -1.44
CA THR A 425 13.27 16.01 -0.41
C THR A 425 14.48 15.61 0.42
N TYR A 426 15.65 15.39 -0.18
CA TYR A 426 16.89 15.13 0.58
C TYR A 426 17.19 16.20 1.63
N TRP A 427 17.14 17.48 1.25
CA TRP A 427 17.41 18.56 2.18
C TRP A 427 16.29 18.75 3.20
N GLY A 428 15.02 18.55 2.80
CA GLY A 428 13.87 18.52 3.69
C GLY A 428 14.01 17.45 4.77
N THR A 429 14.28 16.20 4.38
CA THR A 429 14.50 15.08 5.32
C THR A 429 15.75 15.30 6.18
N ARG A 430 16.81 15.94 5.67
CA ARG A 430 17.96 16.35 6.49
C ARG A 430 17.56 17.38 7.56
N LEU A 431 16.73 18.37 7.22
CA LEU A 431 16.21 19.33 8.20
C LEU A 431 15.42 18.60 9.28
N LEU A 432 14.51 17.69 8.90
CA LEU A 432 13.71 16.91 9.85
C LEU A 432 14.60 16.08 10.77
N THR A 433 15.46 15.23 10.21
CA THR A 433 16.17 14.18 10.94
C THR A 433 17.42 14.64 11.69
N GLN A 434 17.91 15.86 11.44
CA GLN A 434 19.18 16.36 12.00
C GLN A 434 19.02 17.64 12.80
N GLU A 435 18.11 18.52 12.37
CA GLU A 435 17.96 19.85 12.94
C GLU A 435 16.67 19.99 13.75
N TRP A 436 15.54 19.50 13.22
CA TRP A 436 14.28 19.49 13.96
C TRP A 436 14.33 18.47 15.09
N VAL A 437 14.49 17.18 14.77
CA VAL A 437 14.74 16.14 15.76
C VAL A 437 16.23 15.85 15.91
N GLN A 438 16.63 15.42 17.10
CA GLN A 438 17.98 14.91 17.36
C GLN A 438 18.16 13.48 16.81
N PRO A 439 19.19 13.21 15.97
CA PRO A 439 19.54 11.84 15.59
C PRO A 439 19.86 10.96 16.80
N GLY A 440 19.35 9.73 16.79
CA GLY A 440 19.66 8.73 17.81
C GLY A 440 18.52 7.76 18.05
N ASN A 441 18.52 7.14 19.22
CA ASN A 441 17.51 6.17 19.67
C ASN A 441 16.86 6.59 21.01
N GLN A 442 17.04 7.84 21.42
CA GLN A 442 16.44 8.38 22.64
C GLN A 442 15.03 8.91 22.31
N PRO A 443 14.09 8.84 23.26
CA PRO A 443 12.74 9.34 23.04
C PRO A 443 12.72 10.86 22.91
N HIS A 444 11.93 11.34 21.94
CA HIS A 444 11.57 12.73 21.74
C HIS A 444 10.18 12.98 22.33
N GLU A 445 9.94 14.19 22.84
CA GLU A 445 8.63 14.58 23.38
C GLU A 445 7.99 15.62 22.44
N ILE A 446 6.94 15.20 21.71
CA ILE A 446 6.19 16.08 20.82
C ILE A 446 5.11 16.83 21.59
N TYR A 447 5.04 18.15 21.40
CA TYR A 447 4.06 19.03 22.05
C TYR A 447 3.11 19.65 21.02
N PRO A 448 1.80 19.74 21.32
CA PRO A 448 0.85 20.41 20.45
C PRO A 448 1.22 21.89 20.24
N ALA A 449 1.38 22.28 18.98
CA ALA A 449 1.55 23.66 18.56
C ALA A 449 0.48 24.03 17.53
N VAL A 450 0.04 25.29 17.53
CA VAL A 450 -0.97 25.80 16.61
C VAL A 450 -0.59 27.17 16.10
N SER A 451 -0.92 27.44 14.85
CA SER A 451 -0.79 28.74 14.20
C SER A 451 -2.16 29.37 14.01
N ASP A 452 -2.23 30.69 14.15
CA ASP A 452 -3.40 31.52 13.83
C ASP A 452 -3.35 32.11 12.41
N VAL A 453 -2.33 31.76 11.62
CA VAL A 453 -2.20 32.19 10.22
C VAL A 453 -2.99 31.24 9.31
N LEU A 454 -4.16 31.70 8.84
CA LEU A 454 -5.11 30.91 8.03
C LEU A 454 -5.34 31.54 6.65
N ASN A 455 -5.69 30.72 5.65
CA ASN A 455 -6.22 31.20 4.36
C ASN A 455 -7.73 31.51 4.44
N GLY A 456 -8.34 31.87 3.30
CA GLY A 456 -9.78 32.14 3.19
C GLY A 456 -10.68 30.92 3.47
N ASN A 457 -10.16 29.70 3.29
CA ASN A 457 -10.84 28.44 3.58
C ASN A 457 -10.65 27.97 5.03
N ARG A 458 -9.87 28.71 5.82
CA ARG A 458 -9.47 28.42 7.21
C ARG A 458 -8.42 27.31 7.37
N ASP A 459 -7.73 26.93 6.30
CA ASP A 459 -6.56 26.06 6.38
C ASP A 459 -5.36 26.86 6.91
N GLN A 460 -4.51 26.20 7.69
CA GLN A 460 -3.31 26.83 8.24
C GLN A 460 -2.29 27.09 7.12
N MET A 461 -1.93 28.35 6.87
CA MET A 461 -0.83 28.65 5.94
C MET A 461 0.53 28.37 6.56
N ILE A 462 0.63 28.51 7.88
CA ILE A 462 1.81 28.12 8.64
C ILE A 462 1.43 26.98 9.58
N THR A 463 2.11 25.85 9.49
CA THR A 463 2.03 24.79 10.50
C THR A 463 3.24 24.83 11.42
N ALA A 464 3.06 24.30 12.63
CA ALA A 464 4.06 24.35 13.68
C ALA A 464 4.11 23.00 14.40
N TYR A 465 5.33 22.47 14.58
CA TYR A 465 5.56 21.19 15.28
C TYR A 465 6.67 21.38 16.30
N ALA A 466 6.33 21.28 17.58
CA ALA A 466 7.24 21.49 18.69
C ALA A 466 7.77 20.15 19.21
N ASP A 467 9.09 20.07 19.33
CA ASP A 467 9.82 18.90 19.81
C ASP A 467 10.68 19.31 21.01
N HIS A 468 10.61 18.54 22.08
CA HIS A 468 11.50 18.65 23.23
C HIS A 468 12.51 17.50 23.15
N ARG A 469 13.74 17.86 22.78
CA ARG A 469 14.78 16.95 22.34
C ARG A 469 15.54 16.30 23.51
N PRO A 470 16.08 15.09 23.32
CA PRO A 470 16.85 14.39 24.35
C PRO A 470 18.29 14.91 24.56
N ASP A 471 18.87 15.67 23.62
CA ASP A 471 20.22 16.24 23.70
C ASP A 471 20.21 17.56 24.49
N ASP A 472 20.23 17.43 25.82
CA ASP A 472 20.26 18.54 26.79
C ASP A 472 18.90 19.24 27.02
N GLY A 473 17.79 18.67 26.56
CA GLY A 473 16.44 19.20 26.82
C GLY A 473 16.11 20.45 26.00
N LEU A 474 16.70 20.57 24.82
CA LEU A 474 16.45 21.70 23.92
C LEU A 474 15.04 21.64 23.35
N TRP A 475 14.42 22.81 23.21
CA TRP A 475 13.20 22.97 22.45
C TRP A 475 13.52 23.26 20.99
N SER A 476 12.95 22.46 20.10
CA SER A 476 13.02 22.63 18.65
C SER A 476 11.62 22.92 18.12
N LEU A 477 11.54 23.82 17.14
CA LEU A 477 10.28 24.22 16.52
C LEU A 477 10.42 24.20 15.01
N LEU A 478 9.70 23.28 14.37
CA LEU A 478 9.54 23.25 12.92
C LEU A 478 8.38 24.18 12.54
N LEU A 479 8.67 25.17 11.70
CA LEU A 479 7.67 26.06 11.10
C LEU A 479 7.67 25.86 9.58
N ILE A 480 6.51 25.55 9.01
CA ILE A 480 6.37 25.31 7.57
C ILE A 480 5.43 26.36 7.01
N ASN A 481 5.95 27.21 6.11
CA ASN A 481 5.14 28.16 5.36
C ASN A 481 4.72 27.53 4.03
N ARG A 482 3.41 27.37 3.84
CA ARG A 482 2.80 26.76 2.64
C ARG A 482 2.16 27.79 1.71
N ASP A 483 2.29 29.08 2.02
CA ASP A 483 1.91 30.16 1.11
C ASP A 483 3.09 30.44 0.15
N PRO A 484 2.92 30.18 -1.17
CA PRO A 484 4.00 30.38 -2.14
C PRO A 484 4.29 31.86 -2.41
N ASP A 485 3.37 32.76 -2.09
CA ASP A 485 3.41 34.17 -2.48
C ASP A 485 3.80 35.10 -1.34
N ARG A 486 3.70 34.64 -0.08
CA ARG A 486 3.82 35.51 1.09
C ARG A 486 4.80 34.98 2.12
N ALA A 487 5.69 35.87 2.55
CA ALA A 487 6.45 35.70 3.78
C ALA A 487 5.64 36.21 4.98
N PHE A 488 5.79 35.55 6.11
CA PHE A 488 5.13 35.93 7.36
C PHE A 488 6.14 36.28 8.43
N GLN A 489 5.75 37.23 9.30
CA GLN A 489 6.44 37.49 10.54
C GLN A 489 5.66 36.81 11.67
N THR A 490 6.28 35.85 12.33
CA THR A 490 5.65 35.04 13.38
C THR A 490 6.23 35.37 14.76
N SER A 491 5.37 35.34 15.78
CA SER A 491 5.79 35.43 17.19
C SER A 491 5.49 34.10 17.87
N VAL A 492 6.50 33.45 18.45
CA VAL A 492 6.32 32.19 19.16
C VAL A 492 6.05 32.45 20.64
N ILE A 493 5.00 31.83 21.16
CA ILE A 493 4.65 31.86 22.57
C ILE A 493 4.45 30.44 23.10
N PHE A 494 4.93 30.18 24.31
CA PHE A 494 4.68 28.95 25.06
C PHE A 494 3.54 29.21 26.03
N LYS A 495 2.43 28.47 25.89
CA LYS A 495 1.28 28.58 26.78
C LYS A 495 1.22 27.37 27.70
N ASN A 496 1.36 27.62 29.00
CA ASN A 496 1.06 26.59 30.00
C ASN A 496 -0.46 26.49 30.17
N MET A 497 -1.05 25.37 29.74
CA MET A 497 -2.49 25.18 29.77
C MET A 497 -3.08 25.04 31.18
N ALA A 498 -2.27 24.62 32.17
CA ALA A 498 -2.72 24.46 33.55
C ALA A 498 -2.76 25.80 34.32
N SER A 499 -1.75 26.66 34.14
CA SER A 499 -1.67 27.96 34.82
C SER A 499 -2.21 29.12 34.00
N GLY A 500 -2.35 28.95 32.67
CA GLY A 500 -2.66 30.01 31.72
C GLY A 500 -1.50 30.99 31.46
N SER A 501 -0.31 30.75 32.02
CA SER A 501 0.84 31.63 31.84
C SER A 501 1.41 31.53 30.42
N LEU A 502 1.87 32.66 29.91
CA LEU A 502 2.60 32.75 28.65
C LEU A 502 4.09 32.92 28.92
N ALA A 503 4.91 32.24 28.15
CA ALA A 503 6.36 32.41 28.09
C ALA A 503 6.80 32.59 26.63
N SER A 504 8.03 33.03 26.43
CA SER A 504 8.69 33.10 25.13
C SER A 504 10.01 32.33 25.22
N PHE A 505 10.63 32.08 24.06
CA PHE A 505 12.04 31.69 24.07
C PHE A 505 12.88 32.74 24.79
N ASP A 506 13.89 32.27 25.51
CA ASP A 506 14.94 33.06 26.12
C ASP A 506 16.28 32.38 25.81
N GLY A 507 17.32 33.17 25.53
CA GLY A 507 18.62 32.67 25.09
C GLY A 507 18.83 32.63 23.57
N PRO A 508 20.02 32.16 23.14
CA PRO A 508 20.39 32.10 21.73
C PRO A 508 19.55 31.08 20.96
N LEU A 509 19.28 31.38 19.68
CA LEU A 509 18.52 30.50 18.80
C LEU A 509 19.38 30.08 17.59
N ASP A 510 19.46 28.77 17.37
CA ASP A 510 19.94 28.23 16.10
C ASP A 510 18.79 28.20 15.10
N PHE A 511 18.95 28.91 13.99
CA PHE A 511 17.93 29.02 12.96
C PHE A 511 18.39 28.38 11.66
N TYR A 512 17.70 27.31 11.26
CA TYR A 512 17.91 26.61 10.01
C TYR A 512 16.74 26.88 9.06
N GLN A 513 17.05 27.28 7.82
CA GLN A 513 16.03 27.58 6.81
C GLN A 513 16.29 26.84 5.51
N TYR A 514 15.21 26.29 4.96
CA TYR A 514 15.18 25.69 3.64
C TYR A 514 14.04 26.31 2.82
N SER A 515 14.36 26.76 1.61
CA SER A 515 13.45 27.55 0.77
C SER A 515 13.95 27.64 -0.66
N ALA A 516 13.22 28.38 -1.49
CA ALA A 516 13.65 28.77 -2.83
C ALA A 516 15.04 29.44 -2.88
N GLN A 517 15.57 29.96 -1.75
CA GLN A 517 16.95 30.48 -1.71
C GLN A 517 18.01 29.37 -1.80
N GLN A 518 17.74 28.20 -1.24
CA GLN A 518 18.65 27.05 -1.21
C GLN A 518 18.40 26.09 -2.39
N TYR A 519 17.15 25.98 -2.84
CA TYR A 519 16.78 25.05 -3.90
C TYR A 519 15.98 25.74 -4.99
N LEU A 520 16.29 25.41 -6.24
CA LEU A 520 15.51 25.85 -7.39
C LEU A 520 15.57 24.75 -8.44
N LEU A 521 14.41 24.18 -8.75
CA LEU A 521 14.27 23.21 -9.81
C LEU A 521 13.97 23.93 -11.13
N GLY A 522 14.85 23.75 -12.10
CA GLY A 522 14.67 24.25 -13.46
C GLY A 522 14.31 23.13 -14.42
N GLY A 523 14.54 23.40 -15.71
CA GLY A 523 14.31 22.43 -16.78
C GLY A 523 12.85 22.38 -17.25
N PRO A 524 12.61 21.73 -18.41
CA PRO A 524 11.26 21.52 -18.91
C PRO A 524 10.48 20.52 -18.02
N PRO A 525 9.14 20.52 -18.08
CA PRO A 525 8.33 19.67 -17.20
C PRO A 525 8.58 18.16 -17.34
N ASN A 526 9.10 17.73 -18.48
CA ASN A 526 9.43 16.33 -18.78
C ASN A 526 10.90 15.93 -18.52
N ASN A 527 11.72 16.86 -18.03
CA ASN A 527 13.11 16.61 -17.65
C ASN A 527 13.59 17.70 -16.68
N PRO A 528 13.00 17.78 -15.47
CA PRO A 528 13.40 18.76 -14.48
C PRO A 528 14.79 18.44 -13.92
N TYR A 529 15.51 19.48 -13.52
CA TYR A 529 16.81 19.32 -12.88
C TYR A 529 17.12 20.50 -11.94
N PRO A 530 17.86 20.26 -10.84
CA PRO A 530 18.17 21.30 -9.87
C PRO A 530 19.21 22.27 -10.45
N VAL A 531 18.75 23.48 -10.76
CA VAL A 531 19.65 24.59 -11.13
C VAL A 531 20.40 25.11 -9.90
N ARG A 532 19.79 24.98 -8.72
CA ARG A 532 20.41 25.23 -7.41
C ARG A 532 19.95 24.15 -6.42
N SER A 533 20.88 23.64 -5.63
CA SER A 533 20.63 22.64 -4.57
C SER A 533 21.76 22.79 -3.54
N ASP A 534 21.64 23.85 -2.74
CA ASP A 534 22.59 24.22 -1.71
C ASP A 534 22.14 23.64 -0.35
N PRO A 535 23.07 23.39 0.59
CA PRO A 535 22.73 22.95 1.95
C PRO A 535 21.81 23.93 2.70
N LEU A 536 21.25 23.46 3.82
CA LEU A 536 20.43 24.26 4.73
C LEU A 536 21.13 25.57 5.13
N GLY A 537 20.39 26.68 5.11
CA GLY A 537 20.91 27.97 5.57
C GLY A 537 20.87 28.05 7.09
N ALA A 538 22.04 28.13 7.74
CA ALA A 538 22.15 28.28 9.19
C ALA A 538 22.45 29.74 9.60
N LYS A 539 21.77 30.23 10.64
CA LYS A 539 22.01 31.52 11.29
C LYS A 539 21.95 31.35 12.80
N TYR A 540 22.85 32.04 13.51
CA TYR A 540 22.84 32.16 14.97
C TYR A 540 22.18 33.49 15.33
N LEU A 541 21.05 33.45 16.05
CA LEU A 541 20.23 34.62 16.41
C LEU A 541 20.31 34.97 17.89
#